data_AF-A0A058Z4R0-F1
#
_entry.id   AF-A0A058Z4R0-F1
#
_cell.length_a   1.000
_cell.length_b   1.000
_cell.length_c   1.000
_cell.angle_alpha   90.00
_cell.angle_beta   90.00
_cell.angle_gamma   90.00
#
_symmetry.space_group_name_H-M   'P 1'
#
loop_
_entity.id
_entity.type
_entity.pdbx_description
1 polymer ?
#
loop_
_entity_poly.entity_id
_entity_poly.type
_entity_poly.pdbx_seq_one_letter_code
_entity_poly.pdbx_strand_id
1 'polypeptide(L)'
;MAKQNKRAAPAPVAAAPAAEAPIAQADLPEIDVAMRAAILRRKMVNKQKTLILSSRVHTLEEMRLTGNALKGTRPLLSFDKSFDEKPELSLIRELLIQVIGTPRGHPRSRPFFDRVMTFSHVDGRIWIRNYQVIRTDNQRAQSAATFRTEEIGPRAVFTPIRIFDGSFQGRTLYKNPDFVSPNLYRRRLRMSQSVRYHQRKIDEASRVGRSTRRVMPEDPVDSTWLQEAEE
;
A
#
# COMPACT_ATOMS: atom_id res chain seq x y z
N MET A 1 -58.19 -20.66 12.25
CA MET A 1 -57.58 -20.13 11.01
C MET A 1 -56.06 -20.21 11.12
N ALA A 2 -55.46 -21.24 10.54
CA ALA A 2 -54.02 -21.47 10.59
C ALA A 2 -53.30 -20.55 9.58
N LYS A 3 -52.36 -19.74 10.04
CA LYS A 3 -51.49 -18.93 9.17
C LYS A 3 -50.47 -19.86 8.50
N GLN A 4 -50.62 -20.05 7.19
CA GLN A 4 -49.65 -20.77 6.36
C GLN A 4 -48.32 -20.03 6.35
N ASN A 5 -47.28 -20.63 6.93
CA ASN A 5 -45.90 -20.20 6.73
C ASN A 5 -45.47 -20.55 5.30
N LYS A 6 -45.45 -19.56 4.40
CA LYS A 6 -44.82 -19.66 3.08
C LYS A 6 -43.31 -19.82 3.28
N ARG A 7 -42.81 -21.05 3.18
CA ARG A 7 -41.38 -21.35 3.04
C ARG A 7 -40.88 -20.69 1.75
N ALA A 8 -39.97 -19.72 1.88
CA ALA A 8 -39.24 -19.17 0.75
C ALA A 8 -38.34 -20.26 0.15
N ALA A 9 -38.40 -20.44 -1.16
CA ALA A 9 -37.55 -21.38 -1.89
C ALA A 9 -36.06 -21.03 -1.73
N PRO A 10 -35.15 -22.01 -1.69
CA PRO A 10 -33.71 -21.73 -1.67
C PRO A 10 -33.30 -21.07 -2.99
N ALA A 11 -32.53 -19.98 -2.89
CA ALA A 11 -31.97 -19.29 -4.04
C ALA A 11 -31.09 -20.26 -4.87
N PRO A 12 -31.12 -20.17 -6.22
CA PRO A 12 -30.27 -21.01 -7.06
C PRO A 12 -28.81 -20.74 -6.75
N VAL A 13 -28.06 -21.80 -6.47
CA VAL A 13 -26.61 -21.79 -6.29
C VAL A 13 -26.00 -21.21 -7.56
N ALA A 14 -25.42 -20.01 -7.45
CA ALA A 14 -24.69 -19.39 -8.55
C ALA A 14 -23.57 -20.36 -8.98
N ALA A 15 -23.66 -20.83 -10.22
CA ALA A 15 -22.63 -21.60 -10.87
C ALA A 15 -21.29 -20.86 -10.74
N ALA A 16 -20.24 -21.61 -10.39
CA ALA A 16 -18.87 -21.12 -10.36
C ALA A 16 -18.56 -20.40 -11.69
N PRO A 17 -17.91 -19.22 -11.68
CA PRO A 17 -17.46 -18.61 -12.92
C PRO A 17 -16.48 -19.58 -13.58
N ALA A 18 -16.79 -19.95 -14.83
CA ALA A 18 -15.93 -20.73 -15.69
C ALA A 18 -14.51 -20.18 -15.64
N ALA A 19 -13.54 -21.08 -15.53
CA ALA A 19 -12.12 -20.78 -15.62
C ALA A 19 -11.86 -19.93 -16.88
N GLU A 20 -11.43 -18.68 -16.68
CA GLU A 20 -10.87 -17.84 -17.74
C GLU A 20 -9.71 -18.61 -18.39
N ALA A 21 -9.83 -18.83 -19.70
CA ALA A 21 -8.74 -19.34 -20.52
C ALA A 21 -7.49 -18.45 -20.33
N PRO A 22 -6.27 -19.02 -20.35
CA PRO A 22 -5.06 -18.22 -20.29
C PRO A 22 -5.07 -17.28 -21.51
N ILE A 23 -5.17 -15.97 -21.23
CA ILE A 23 -4.93 -14.93 -22.23
C ILE A 23 -3.51 -15.19 -22.74
N ALA A 24 -3.42 -15.62 -24.00
CA ALA A 24 -2.15 -15.76 -24.70
C ALA A 24 -1.35 -14.47 -24.48
N GLN A 25 -0.07 -14.62 -24.13
CA GLN A 25 0.90 -13.54 -24.07
C GLN A 25 0.96 -12.89 -25.46
N ALA A 26 0.09 -11.91 -25.71
CA ALA A 26 0.18 -11.03 -26.85
C ALA A 26 1.39 -10.14 -26.59
N ASP A 27 2.35 -10.20 -27.50
CA ASP A 27 3.59 -9.45 -27.51
C ASP A 27 3.34 -7.98 -27.14
N LEU A 28 3.83 -7.59 -25.96
CA LEU A 28 3.97 -6.18 -25.61
C LEU A 28 4.97 -5.60 -26.60
N PRO A 29 4.62 -4.55 -27.38
CA PRO A 29 5.57 -3.96 -28.31
C PRO A 29 6.76 -3.44 -27.50
N GLU A 30 7.95 -3.97 -27.78
CA GLU A 30 9.20 -3.42 -27.26
C GLU A 30 9.23 -1.93 -27.61
N ILE A 31 9.13 -1.11 -26.58
CA ILE A 31 9.09 0.34 -26.75
C ILE A 31 10.48 0.77 -27.21
N ASP A 32 10.58 1.03 -28.51
CA ASP A 32 11.78 1.41 -29.22
C ASP A 32 12.51 2.56 -28.52
N VAL A 33 13.84 2.49 -28.43
CA VAL A 33 14.68 3.46 -27.69
C VAL A 33 14.50 4.87 -28.25
N ALA A 34 14.23 4.98 -29.55
CA ALA A 34 13.87 6.23 -30.21
C ALA A 34 12.53 6.80 -29.73
N MET A 35 11.54 5.94 -29.43
CA MET A 35 10.24 6.33 -28.89
C MET A 35 10.38 6.82 -27.44
N ARG A 36 11.25 6.19 -26.63
CA ARG A 36 11.61 6.67 -25.28
C ARG A 36 12.24 8.06 -25.33
N ALA A 37 13.20 8.27 -26.23
CA ALA A 37 13.84 9.57 -26.43
C ALA A 37 12.88 10.65 -26.97
N ALA A 38 11.92 10.27 -27.82
CA ALA A 38 10.90 11.17 -28.35
C ALA A 38 9.88 11.61 -27.29
N ILE A 39 9.51 10.73 -26.35
CA ILE A 39 8.69 11.08 -25.19
C ILE A 39 9.40 12.11 -24.30
N LEU A 40 10.72 11.99 -24.14
CA LEU A 40 11.56 12.93 -23.37
C LEU A 40 11.77 14.29 -24.05
N ARG A 41 11.79 14.36 -25.39
CA ARG A 41 12.09 15.59 -26.15
C ARG A 41 10.89 16.51 -26.41
N ARG A 42 9.67 16.03 -26.18
CA ARG A 42 8.48 16.86 -26.36
C ARG A 42 8.35 17.79 -25.15
N LYS A 43 8.66 19.09 -25.31
CA LYS A 43 8.23 20.12 -24.35
C LYS A 43 6.75 19.88 -24.07
N MET A 44 6.43 19.45 -22.84
CA MET A 44 5.07 19.08 -22.45
C MET A 44 4.20 20.33 -22.43
N VAL A 45 3.60 20.66 -23.58
CA VAL A 45 2.58 21.69 -23.69
C VAL A 45 1.30 21.11 -23.09
N ASN A 46 1.16 21.26 -21.77
CA ASN A 46 0.01 20.92 -20.93
C ASN A 46 -0.64 19.54 -21.13
N LYS A 47 -0.26 18.59 -20.26
CA LYS A 47 -1.21 17.65 -19.64
C LYS A 47 -0.80 17.49 -18.17
N GLN A 48 -1.50 18.19 -17.27
CA GLN A 48 -1.31 18.08 -15.83
C GLN A 48 -1.66 16.65 -15.41
N LYS A 49 -0.67 15.76 -15.35
CA LYS A 49 -0.89 14.37 -14.94
C LYS A 49 -1.06 14.34 -13.43
N THR A 50 -2.21 13.87 -12.95
CA THR A 50 -2.45 13.74 -11.52
C THR A 50 -1.97 12.38 -11.02
N LEU A 51 -1.06 12.43 -10.06
CA LEU A 51 -0.58 11.28 -9.30
C LEU A 51 -1.31 11.24 -7.96
N ILE A 52 -2.01 10.14 -7.68
CA ILE A 52 -2.59 9.91 -6.35
C ILE A 52 -1.64 9.02 -5.54
N LEU A 53 -1.19 9.54 -4.40
CA LEU A 53 -0.28 8.87 -3.48
C LEU A 53 -1.00 8.55 -2.17
N SER A 54 -0.81 7.34 -1.66
CA SER A 54 -1.12 7.03 -0.26
C SER A 54 0.12 7.31 0.58
N SER A 55 -0.01 8.13 1.63
CA SER A 55 1.11 8.55 2.46
C SER A 55 1.07 7.93 3.86
N ARG A 56 2.24 7.54 4.35
CA ARG A 56 2.53 7.39 5.77
C ARG A 56 3.60 8.40 6.11
N VAL A 57 3.36 9.26 7.10
CA VAL A 57 4.26 10.36 7.46
C VAL A 57 4.59 10.23 8.94
N HIS A 58 5.88 10.33 9.25
CA HIS A 58 6.39 10.48 10.62
C HIS A 58 6.96 11.88 10.77
N THR A 59 6.48 12.60 11.77
CA THR A 59 6.86 14.00 12.04
C THR A 59 8.13 14.07 12.88
N LEU A 60 8.67 15.28 13.05
CA LEU A 60 9.90 15.55 13.80
C LEU A 60 9.83 15.12 15.26
N GLU A 61 8.65 15.24 15.89
CA GLU A 61 8.46 15.02 17.32
C GLU A 61 8.34 13.53 17.69
N GLU A 62 7.91 12.68 16.75
CA GLU A 62 7.74 11.24 17.00
C GLU A 62 9.06 10.47 17.02
N MET A 63 10.13 11.03 16.45
CA MET A 63 11.40 10.34 16.23
C MET A 63 12.55 11.22 16.68
N ARG A 64 13.59 10.64 17.30
CA ARG A 64 14.80 11.35 17.80
C ARG A 64 15.68 11.86 16.64
N LEU A 65 15.14 12.73 15.80
CA LEU A 65 15.83 13.38 14.69
C LEU A 65 16.51 14.65 15.21
N THR A 66 17.82 14.77 14.98
CA THR A 66 18.67 15.83 15.56
C THR A 66 18.96 16.96 14.58
N GLY A 67 18.72 16.75 13.28
CA GLY A 67 19.05 17.71 12.24
C GLY A 67 18.08 18.89 12.20
N ASN A 68 18.58 20.04 11.73
CA ASN A 68 17.79 21.24 11.48
C ASN A 68 18.07 21.78 10.06
N ALA A 69 17.19 22.59 9.50
CA ALA A 69 17.49 23.35 8.30
C ALA A 69 16.77 24.70 8.27
N LEU A 70 17.42 25.69 7.67
CA LEU A 70 16.85 27.02 7.46
C LEU A 70 15.61 26.97 6.56
N LYS A 71 14.56 27.67 6.99
CA LYS A 71 13.34 27.81 6.20
C LYS A 71 13.61 28.61 4.93
N GLY A 72 13.24 28.05 3.78
CA GLY A 72 13.37 28.70 2.48
C GLY A 72 14.69 28.41 1.76
N THR A 73 15.57 27.57 2.31
CA THR A 73 16.71 27.03 1.55
C THR A 73 16.22 26.10 0.44
N ARG A 74 16.93 26.13 -0.68
CA ARG A 74 16.64 25.29 -1.85
C ARG A 74 17.13 23.87 -1.54
N PRO A 75 16.24 22.86 -1.44
CA PRO A 75 16.67 21.50 -1.19
C PRO A 75 17.37 20.92 -2.41
N LEU A 76 18.42 20.13 -2.19
CA LEU A 76 18.96 19.26 -3.22
C LEU A 76 18.09 18.00 -3.30
N LEU A 77 17.61 17.66 -4.49
CA LEU A 77 16.80 16.47 -4.71
C LEU A 77 17.69 15.34 -5.21
N SER A 78 17.78 14.25 -4.46
CA SER A 78 18.53 13.06 -4.83
C SER A 78 17.57 11.92 -5.14
N PHE A 79 17.58 11.43 -6.36
CA PHE A 79 16.76 10.29 -6.79
C PHE A 79 17.63 9.05 -6.97
N ASP A 80 17.06 7.90 -6.59
CA ASP A 80 17.65 6.60 -6.89
C ASP A 80 17.60 6.29 -8.40
N LYS A 81 18.53 5.47 -8.90
CA LYS A 81 18.62 5.08 -10.31
C LYS A 81 17.39 4.31 -10.78
N SER A 82 16.73 3.61 -9.87
CA SER A 82 15.47 2.89 -10.12
C SER A 82 14.36 3.77 -10.70
N PHE A 83 14.41 5.09 -10.48
CA PHE A 83 13.42 6.01 -11.05
C PHE A 83 13.53 6.17 -12.57
N ASP A 84 14.67 5.84 -13.16
CA ASP A 84 14.90 5.95 -14.61
C ASP A 84 14.56 4.66 -15.36
N GLU A 85 14.41 3.54 -14.65
CA GLU A 85 14.15 2.22 -15.24
C GLU A 85 12.70 2.07 -15.74
N LYS A 86 11.73 2.58 -14.97
CA LYS A 86 10.30 2.43 -15.28
C LYS A 86 9.69 3.76 -15.72
N PRO A 87 8.84 3.78 -16.77
CA PRO A 87 8.27 5.03 -17.29
C PRO A 87 7.34 5.71 -16.27
N GLU A 88 6.61 4.95 -15.46
CA GLU A 88 5.78 5.49 -14.38
C GLU A 88 6.62 6.17 -13.28
N LEU A 89 7.79 5.62 -12.93
CA LEU A 89 8.67 6.19 -11.92
C LEU A 89 9.38 7.43 -12.46
N SER A 90 9.78 7.43 -13.73
CA SER A 90 10.41 8.57 -14.39
C SER A 90 9.46 9.78 -14.42
N LEU A 91 8.18 9.53 -14.72
CA LEU A 91 7.13 10.53 -14.66
C LEU A 91 6.93 11.07 -13.23
N ILE A 92 6.92 10.18 -12.22
CA ILE A 92 6.81 10.58 -10.82
C ILE A 92 8.01 11.45 -10.40
N ARG A 93 9.23 11.08 -10.82
CA ARG A 93 10.45 11.86 -10.57
C ARG A 93 10.31 13.28 -11.12
N GLU A 94 9.93 13.44 -12.38
CA GLU A 94 9.74 14.77 -12.99
C GLU A 94 8.66 15.60 -12.28
N LEU A 95 7.55 14.96 -11.87
CA LEU A 95 6.49 15.62 -11.11
C LEU A 95 7.01 16.09 -9.74
N LEU A 96 7.76 15.25 -9.03
CA LEU A 96 8.34 15.59 -7.72
C LEU A 96 9.36 16.73 -7.83
N ILE A 97 10.16 16.77 -8.90
CA ILE A 97 11.07 17.87 -9.19
C ILE A 97 10.31 19.18 -9.33
N GLN A 98 9.17 19.18 -10.03
CA GLN A 98 8.35 20.38 -10.22
C GLN A 98 7.62 20.83 -8.95
N VAL A 99 7.11 19.88 -8.14
CA VAL A 99 6.33 20.18 -6.94
C VAL A 99 7.21 20.64 -5.78
N ILE A 100 8.36 19.98 -5.58
CA ILE A 100 9.22 20.18 -4.40
C ILE A 100 10.40 21.10 -4.75
N GLY A 101 10.82 21.11 -6.02
CA GLY A 101 11.88 21.98 -6.49
C GLY A 101 11.54 23.46 -6.32
N THR A 102 12.52 24.24 -5.89
CA THR A 102 12.36 25.69 -5.77
C THR A 102 12.76 26.34 -7.10
N PRO A 103 11.86 27.08 -7.78
CA PRO A 103 12.19 27.74 -9.02
C PRO A 103 13.27 28.81 -8.81
N ARG A 104 14.03 29.10 -9.86
CA ARG A 104 15.08 30.12 -9.81
C ARG A 104 14.45 31.50 -9.57
N GLY A 105 14.96 32.24 -8.60
CA GLY A 105 14.49 33.59 -8.30
C GLY A 105 13.21 33.66 -7.46
N HIS A 106 12.81 32.58 -6.79
CA HIS A 106 11.66 32.62 -5.89
C HIS A 106 11.90 33.64 -4.76
N PRO A 107 10.97 34.58 -4.48
CA PRO A 107 11.21 35.72 -3.58
C PRO A 107 11.51 35.31 -2.13
N ARG A 108 11.03 34.13 -1.71
CA ARG A 108 11.31 33.56 -0.38
C ARG A 108 12.50 32.59 -0.35
N SER A 109 13.19 32.40 -1.46
CA SER A 109 14.33 31.50 -1.52
C SER A 109 15.57 32.13 -0.89
N ARG A 110 16.32 31.32 -0.14
CA ARG A 110 17.63 31.68 0.37
C ARG A 110 18.71 31.10 -0.54
N PRO A 111 19.89 31.76 -0.66
CA PRO A 111 20.93 31.35 -1.60
C PRO A 111 21.68 30.08 -1.18
N PHE A 112 21.58 29.67 0.08
CA PHE A 112 22.32 28.54 0.64
C PHE A 112 21.63 27.18 0.43
N PHE A 113 22.46 26.14 0.32
CA PHE A 113 22.04 24.73 0.31
C PHE A 113 22.33 24.13 1.69
N ASP A 114 21.27 23.83 2.43
CA ASP A 114 21.38 23.35 3.82
C ASP A 114 20.89 21.91 3.98
N ARG A 115 20.04 21.44 3.06
CA ARG A 115 19.43 20.11 3.13
C ARG A 115 19.36 19.39 1.79
N VAL A 116 19.41 18.06 1.88
CA VAL A 116 19.16 17.11 0.80
C VAL A 116 17.86 16.36 1.11
N MET A 117 16.96 16.30 0.13
CA MET A 117 15.80 15.42 0.15
C MET A 117 16.09 14.23 -0.77
N THR A 118 16.04 13.04 -0.20
CA THR A 118 16.33 11.79 -0.90
C THR A 118 15.03 11.03 -1.19
N PHE A 119 14.95 10.47 -2.40
CA PHE A 119 13.86 9.63 -2.86
C PHE A 119 14.41 8.25 -3.21
N SER A 120 14.00 7.24 -2.46
CA SER A 120 14.40 5.85 -2.68
C SER A 120 13.17 5.02 -3.02
N HIS A 121 13.27 4.15 -4.01
CA HIS A 121 12.17 3.27 -4.40
C HIS A 121 12.45 1.84 -3.94
N VAL A 122 11.68 1.35 -2.96
CA VAL A 122 11.83 0.02 -2.35
C VAL A 122 10.45 -0.59 -2.17
N ASP A 123 10.28 -1.85 -2.57
CA ASP A 123 9.02 -2.62 -2.44
C ASP A 123 7.78 -1.93 -3.02
N GLY A 124 7.93 -1.28 -4.18
CA GLY A 124 6.84 -0.54 -4.83
C GLY A 124 6.40 0.72 -4.07
N ARG A 125 7.22 1.18 -3.11
CA ARG A 125 6.99 2.38 -2.30
C ARG A 125 8.15 3.35 -2.46
N ILE A 126 7.80 4.63 -2.40
CA ILE A 126 8.75 5.74 -2.48
C ILE A 126 8.98 6.25 -1.06
N TRP A 127 10.21 6.10 -0.60
CA TRP A 127 10.68 6.61 0.67
C TRP A 127 11.27 8.00 0.47
N ILE A 128 10.82 8.94 1.29
CA ILE A 128 11.32 10.31 1.33
C ILE A 128 11.98 10.54 2.67
N ARG A 129 13.23 10.99 2.62
CA ARG A 129 14.00 11.36 3.80
C ARG A 129 14.73 12.67 3.58
N ASN A 130 14.80 13.49 4.62
CA ASN A 130 15.45 14.79 4.60
C ASN A 130 16.67 14.76 5.51
N TYR A 131 17.82 15.13 4.95
CA TYR A 131 19.08 15.21 5.65
C TYR A 131 19.61 16.64 5.62
N GLN A 132 20.12 17.11 6.75
CA GLN A 132 20.94 18.31 6.84
C GLN A 132 22.34 18.01 6.32
N VAL A 133 22.95 18.96 5.62
CA VAL A 133 24.36 18.88 5.19
C VAL A 133 25.19 19.70 6.17
N ILE A 134 26.01 19.00 6.96
CA ILE A 134 26.94 19.61 7.90
C ILE A 134 28.34 19.52 7.30
N ARG A 135 28.99 20.69 7.16
CA ARG A 135 30.38 20.76 6.73
C ARG A 135 31.27 20.55 7.96
N THR A 136 32.15 19.54 7.91
CA THR A 136 33.01 19.18 9.06
C THR A 136 34.37 19.89 9.03
N ASP A 137 34.63 20.66 7.97
CA ASP A 137 35.92 21.29 7.73
C ASP A 137 36.32 22.26 8.86
N ASN A 138 37.41 21.94 9.55
CA ASN A 138 38.21 22.96 10.23
C ASN A 138 38.76 23.88 9.14
N GLN A 139 38.53 25.19 9.24
CA GLN A 139 38.73 26.22 8.20
C GLN A 139 40.14 26.31 7.55
N ARG A 140 41.08 25.40 7.86
CA ARG A 140 42.51 25.45 7.50
C ARG A 140 42.96 24.48 6.40
N ALA A 141 42.22 23.43 6.08
CA ALA A 141 42.65 22.45 5.07
C ALA A 141 41.89 22.62 3.75
N GLN A 142 42.59 22.99 2.68
CA GLN A 142 42.05 23.13 1.31
C GLN A 142 41.81 21.79 0.60
N SER A 143 41.96 20.66 1.30
CA SER A 143 41.71 19.31 0.77
C SER A 143 40.25 18.90 0.98
N ALA A 144 39.60 18.40 -0.07
CA ALA A 144 38.29 17.75 -0.13
C ALA A 144 37.34 17.99 1.07
N ALA A 145 36.40 18.94 0.91
CA ALA A 145 35.38 19.22 1.92
C ALA A 145 34.64 17.94 2.32
N THR A 146 34.72 17.60 3.61
CA THR A 146 34.10 16.38 4.15
C THR A 146 32.74 16.75 4.72
N PHE A 147 31.69 16.27 4.07
CA PHE A 147 30.31 16.51 4.48
C PHE A 147 29.78 15.35 5.31
N ARG A 148 29.16 15.68 6.45
CA ARG A 148 28.37 14.77 7.25
C ARG A 148 26.89 15.07 7.04
N THR A 149 26.06 14.04 7.06
CA THR A 149 24.61 14.17 6.98
C THR A 149 23.95 13.79 8.29
N GLU A 150 22.99 14.60 8.73
CA GLU A 150 22.15 14.32 9.90
C GLU A 150 20.67 14.36 9.50
N GLU A 151 19.84 13.51 10.10
CA GLU A 151 18.43 13.44 9.72
C GLU A 151 17.64 14.58 10.35
N ILE A 152 16.92 15.34 9.52
CA ILE A 152 15.98 16.38 9.97
C ILE A 152 14.60 15.76 10.13
N GLY A 153 14.04 15.20 9.05
CA GLY A 153 12.64 14.81 8.91
C GLY A 153 11.79 15.80 8.11
N PRO A 154 10.48 15.56 7.91
CA PRO A 154 9.74 14.33 8.23
C PRO A 154 10.18 13.13 7.36
N ARG A 155 9.96 11.91 7.85
CA ARG A 155 10.09 10.69 7.04
C ARG A 155 8.73 10.38 6.43
N ALA A 156 8.65 10.32 5.10
CA ALA A 156 7.41 10.00 4.41
C ALA A 156 7.57 8.78 3.52
N VAL A 157 6.54 7.96 3.46
CA VAL A 157 6.44 6.82 2.53
C VAL A 157 5.22 7.04 1.66
N PHE A 158 5.44 7.15 0.36
CA PHE A 158 4.38 7.24 -0.63
C PHE A 158 4.23 5.94 -1.38
N THR A 159 2.99 5.46 -1.52
CA THR A 159 2.68 4.34 -2.41
C THR A 159 1.89 4.89 -3.60
N PRO A 160 2.38 4.74 -4.85
CA PRO A 160 1.65 5.18 -6.03
C PRO A 160 0.38 4.35 -6.18
N ILE A 161 -0.77 5.01 -6.34
CA ILE A 161 -2.07 4.34 -6.51
C ILE A 161 -2.42 4.28 -7.99
N ARG A 162 -2.59 5.46 -8.60
CA ARG A 162 -2.98 5.63 -10.00
C ARG A 162 -2.41 6.94 -10.56
N ILE A 163 -2.19 6.94 -11.88
CA ILE A 163 -1.79 8.10 -12.67
C ILE A 163 -2.87 8.37 -13.73
N PHE A 164 -3.33 9.61 -13.81
CA PHE A 164 -4.32 10.05 -14.81
C PHE A 164 -3.66 10.87 -15.92
N ASP A 165 -4.25 10.84 -17.12
CA ASP A 165 -3.81 11.68 -18.25
C ASP A 165 -4.16 13.16 -18.06
N GLY A 166 -5.19 13.48 -17.26
CA GLY A 166 -5.62 14.85 -16.98
C GLY A 166 -5.54 15.24 -15.50
N SER A 167 -5.90 16.50 -15.23
CA SER A 167 -5.90 17.09 -13.90
C SER A 167 -7.12 16.59 -13.12
N PHE A 168 -6.89 15.70 -12.16
CA PHE A 168 -7.91 15.03 -11.32
C PHE A 168 -8.95 14.19 -12.08
N GLN A 169 -8.89 14.14 -13.41
CA GLN A 169 -9.82 13.41 -14.26
C GLN A 169 -9.13 12.83 -15.49
N GLY A 170 -9.83 11.94 -16.19
CA GLY A 170 -9.39 11.35 -17.46
C GLY A 170 -9.03 9.87 -17.36
N ARG A 171 -8.46 9.34 -18.45
CA ARG A 171 -8.10 7.93 -18.55
C ARG A 171 -6.98 7.59 -17.55
N THR A 172 -7.09 6.43 -16.92
CA THR A 172 -6.03 5.89 -16.07
C THR A 172 -4.89 5.39 -16.95
N LEU A 173 -3.72 6.02 -16.83
CA LEU A 173 -2.50 5.63 -17.55
C LEU A 173 -1.76 4.51 -16.83
N TYR A 174 -1.75 4.54 -15.50
CA TYR A 174 -1.12 3.54 -14.66
C TYR A 174 -1.98 3.28 -13.43
N LYS A 175 -2.06 2.00 -13.03
CA LYS A 175 -2.71 1.55 -11.80
C LYS A 175 -1.79 0.53 -11.15
N ASN A 176 -1.41 0.81 -9.90
CA ASN A 176 -0.58 -0.11 -9.13
C ASN A 176 -1.38 -1.39 -8.79
N PRO A 177 -0.94 -2.58 -9.22
CA PRO A 177 -1.62 -3.84 -8.90
C PRO A 177 -1.48 -4.23 -7.42
N ASP A 178 -0.36 -3.86 -6.78
CA ASP A 178 -0.03 -4.26 -5.41
C ASP A 178 -0.72 -3.37 -4.36
N PHE A 179 -1.27 -2.24 -4.79
CA PHE A 179 -1.91 -1.31 -3.88
C PHE A 179 -3.28 -1.83 -3.41
N VAL A 180 -3.34 -2.23 -2.13
CA VAL A 180 -4.58 -2.53 -1.43
C VAL A 180 -5.02 -1.34 -0.59
N SER A 181 -6.26 -0.89 -0.79
CA SER A 181 -6.78 0.22 0.01
C SER A 181 -6.95 -0.19 1.48
N PRO A 182 -6.68 0.71 2.45
CA PRO A 182 -6.85 0.41 3.87
C PRO A 182 -8.28 -0.02 4.23
N ASN A 183 -9.28 0.53 3.54
CA ASN A 183 -10.69 0.17 3.76
C ASN A 183 -10.98 -1.26 3.29
N LEU A 184 -10.41 -1.68 2.16
CA LEU A 184 -10.53 -3.06 1.68
C LEU A 184 -9.85 -4.03 2.65
N TYR A 185 -8.67 -3.66 3.15
CA TYR A 185 -7.96 -4.45 4.17
C TYR A 185 -8.79 -4.62 5.45
N ARG A 186 -9.32 -3.52 6.00
CA ARG A 186 -10.21 -3.55 7.18
C ARG A 186 -11.48 -4.37 6.94
N ARG A 187 -12.08 -4.27 5.74
CA ARG A 187 -13.25 -5.08 5.36
C ARG A 187 -12.91 -6.57 5.32
N ARG A 188 -11.76 -6.94 4.75
CA ARG A 188 -11.30 -8.33 4.68
C ARG A 188 -11.06 -8.92 6.08
N LEU A 189 -10.48 -8.14 7.00
CA LEU A 189 -10.31 -8.54 8.40
C LEU A 189 -11.67 -8.76 9.10
N ARG A 190 -12.63 -7.87 8.91
CA ARG A 190 -13.99 -8.05 9.47
C ARG A 190 -14.67 -9.29 8.89
N MET A 191 -14.52 -9.54 7.58
CA MET A 191 -15.07 -10.73 6.93
C MET A 191 -14.43 -12.01 7.47
N SER A 192 -13.11 -12.07 7.64
CA SER A 192 -12.46 -13.27 8.18
C SER A 192 -12.86 -13.54 9.63
N GLN A 193 -13.05 -12.49 10.44
CA GLN A 193 -13.59 -12.61 11.79
C GLN A 193 -15.04 -13.13 11.79
N SER A 194 -15.88 -12.63 10.88
CA SER A 194 -17.25 -13.11 10.71
C SER A 194 -17.30 -14.59 10.31
N VAL A 195 -16.46 -15.01 9.35
CA VAL A 195 -16.36 -16.43 8.93
C VAL A 195 -15.92 -17.31 10.11
N ARG A 196 -14.93 -16.89 10.89
CA ARG A 196 -14.51 -17.62 12.11
C ARG A 196 -15.60 -17.70 13.16
N TYR A 197 -16.44 -16.68 13.28
CA TYR A 197 -17.59 -16.70 14.18
C TYR A 197 -18.68 -17.67 13.67
N HIS A 198 -18.98 -17.62 12.37
CA HIS A 198 -19.94 -18.52 11.74
C HIS A 198 -19.53 -19.99 11.88
N GLN A 199 -18.24 -20.29 11.66
CA GLN A 199 -17.71 -21.65 11.85
C GLN A 199 -17.88 -22.14 13.29
N ARG A 200 -17.61 -21.28 14.28
CA ARG A 200 -17.84 -21.63 15.70
C ARG A 200 -19.29 -21.99 15.98
N LYS A 201 -20.25 -21.28 15.37
CA LYS A 201 -21.68 -21.57 15.53
C LYS A 201 -22.09 -22.87 14.83
N ILE A 202 -21.53 -23.17 13.67
CA ILE A 202 -21.72 -24.49 13.02
C ILE A 202 -21.16 -25.59 13.91
N ASP A 203 -19.95 -25.43 14.45
CA ASP A 203 -19.30 -26.43 15.28
C ASP A 203 -20.10 -26.69 16.57
N GLU A 204 -20.62 -25.63 17.20
CA GLU A 204 -21.52 -25.71 18.36
C GLU A 204 -22.80 -26.50 18.03
N ALA A 205 -23.48 -26.17 16.93
CA ALA A 205 -24.66 -26.91 16.48
C ALA A 205 -24.33 -28.40 16.17
N SER A 206 -23.17 -28.65 15.56
CA SER A 206 -22.71 -30.02 15.28
C SER A 206 -22.38 -30.81 16.55
N ARG A 207 -21.90 -30.15 17.62
CA ARG A 207 -21.64 -30.79 18.92
C ARG A 207 -22.93 -31.24 19.59
N VAL A 208 -23.97 -30.41 19.56
CA VAL A 208 -25.31 -30.78 20.05
C VAL A 208 -25.82 -32.01 19.29
N GLY A 209 -25.74 -32.01 17.96
CA GLY A 209 -26.12 -33.17 17.14
C GLY A 209 -25.24 -34.42 17.36
N ARG A 210 -23.96 -34.27 17.70
CA ARG A 210 -23.11 -35.40 18.09
C ARG A 210 -23.46 -35.93 19.47
N SER A 211 -23.82 -35.07 20.43
CA SER A 211 -24.21 -35.49 21.78
C SER A 211 -25.48 -36.33 21.75
N THR A 212 -26.49 -35.93 20.97
CA THR A 212 -27.73 -36.71 20.82
C THR A 212 -27.48 -38.05 20.12
N ARG A 213 -26.54 -38.10 19.18
CA ARG A 213 -26.14 -39.35 18.50
C ARG A 213 -25.20 -40.24 19.34
N ARG A 214 -24.48 -39.67 20.31
CA ARG A 214 -23.57 -40.36 21.24
C ARG A 214 -24.29 -40.83 22.50
N VAL A 215 -25.58 -41.12 22.43
CA VAL A 215 -26.25 -41.86 23.48
C VAL A 215 -25.93 -43.34 23.24
N MET A 216 -25.21 -43.96 24.18
CA MET A 216 -24.97 -45.40 24.13
C MET A 216 -26.30 -46.13 24.37
N PRO A 217 -26.53 -47.28 23.72
CA PRO A 217 -27.63 -48.16 24.11
C PRO A 217 -27.49 -48.51 25.59
N GLU A 218 -28.62 -48.58 26.31
CA GLU A 218 -28.63 -49.08 27.68
C GLU A 218 -28.12 -50.53 27.71
N ASP A 219 -27.29 -50.84 28.72
CA ASP A 219 -26.69 -52.16 28.86
C ASP A 219 -27.80 -53.15 29.30
N PRO A 220 -28.03 -54.26 28.58
CA PRO A 220 -29.09 -55.21 28.91
C PRO A 220 -28.97 -55.87 30.31
N VAL A 221 -27.80 -55.81 30.97
CA VAL A 221 -27.60 -56.34 32.33
C VAL A 221 -27.64 -55.28 33.44
N ASP A 222 -27.91 -54.02 33.13
CA ASP A 222 -27.88 -52.95 34.15
C ASP A 222 -29.03 -53.06 35.16
N SER A 223 -30.13 -53.72 34.79
CA SER A 223 -31.31 -53.94 35.65
C SER A 223 -31.28 -55.24 36.46
N THR A 224 -30.36 -56.16 36.19
CA THR A 224 -30.37 -57.50 36.82
C THR A 224 -30.06 -57.43 38.31
N TRP A 225 -29.23 -56.48 38.74
CA TRP A 225 -28.83 -56.32 40.15
C TRP A 225 -29.91 -55.64 41.02
N LEU A 226 -30.90 -54.99 40.40
CA LEU A 226 -32.02 -54.36 41.14
C LEU A 226 -33.15 -55.34 41.42
N GLN A 227 -33.32 -56.37 40.59
CA GLN A 227 -34.33 -57.40 40.77
C GLN A 227 -34.00 -58.36 41.93
N GLU A 228 -32.71 -58.62 42.18
CA GLU A 228 -32.25 -59.46 43.31
C GLU A 228 -32.39 -58.79 44.69
N ALA A 229 -32.63 -57.47 44.76
CA ALA A 229 -32.80 -56.74 46.01
C ALA A 229 -34.27 -56.62 46.47
N GLU A 230 -35.22 -57.01 45.61
CA GLU A 230 -36.67 -56.97 45.91
C GLU A 230 -37.26 -58.38 46.21
N GLU A 231 -36.47 -59.45 46.11
CA GLU A 231 -36.78 -60.80 46.62
C GLU A 231 -36.20 -61.04 48.02
#